data_AF-A0A351LZ09-F1
#
_entry.id   AF-A0A351LZ09-F1
#
_cell.length_a   1.000
_cell.length_b   1.000
_cell.length_c   1.000
_cell.angle_alpha   90.00
_cell.angle_beta   90.00
_cell.angle_gamma   90.00
#
_symmetry.space_group_name_H-M   'P 1'
#
loop_
_entity.id
_entity.type
_entity.pdbx_description
1 polymer ?
#
loop_
_entity_poly.entity_id
_entity_poly.type
_entity_poly.pdbx_seq_one_letter_code
_entity_poly.pdbx_strand_id
1 'polypeptide(L)'
;MLRLQAPIPERFIADDPANDARIRAAREAQVKELTFLLWRGHCSVHQRFTPALVDAFRSEFGIGTEIHLVSRLAAEHPDKRIVSLDPMVCPCSTMFRIDSAHLAWILEGLVEGGVENRITVDGETARWARVALDRMLSIT
;
A
#
# COMPACT_ATOMS: atom_id res chain seq x y z
N MET A 1 9.54 26.86 4.51
CA MET A 1 10.10 26.61 3.16
C MET A 1 10.52 25.15 3.09
N LEU A 2 9.71 24.29 2.45
CA LEU A 2 10.06 22.88 2.25
C LEU A 2 11.28 22.84 1.33
N ARG A 3 12.45 22.43 1.85
CA ARG A 3 13.56 22.01 0.99
C ARG A 3 13.12 20.69 0.36
N LEU A 4 12.74 20.73 -0.91
CA LEU A 4 12.72 19.54 -1.74
C LEU A 4 14.10 18.88 -1.58
N GLN A 5 14.13 17.60 -1.21
CA GLN A 5 15.40 16.85 -1.18
C GLN A 5 16.08 17.01 -2.54
N ALA A 6 17.41 17.08 -2.55
CA ALA A 6 18.16 17.07 -3.81
C ALA A 6 17.66 15.90 -4.67
N PRO A 7 17.53 16.07 -6.00
CA PRO A 7 17.09 15.00 -6.88
C PRO A 7 17.94 13.76 -6.62
N ILE A 8 17.29 12.59 -6.55
CA ILE A 8 17.98 11.32 -6.43
C ILE A 8 18.96 11.25 -7.61
N PRO A 9 20.26 10.98 -7.40
CA PRO A 9 21.22 10.91 -8.49
C PRO A 9 20.77 9.94 -9.59
N GLU A 10 20.93 10.33 -10.86
CA GLU A 10 20.44 9.59 -12.04
C GLU A 10 20.80 8.11 -12.03
N ARG A 11 21.99 7.77 -11.53
CA ARG A 11 22.47 6.39 -11.37
C ARG A 11 21.58 5.47 -10.52
N PHE A 12 20.67 6.04 -9.72
CA PHE A 12 19.73 5.29 -8.89
C PHE A 12 18.30 5.25 -9.49
N ILE A 13 18.07 5.97 -10.59
CA ILE A 13 16.78 6.06 -11.28
C ILE A 13 16.84 5.33 -12.63
N ALA A 14 18.00 5.32 -13.27
CA ALA A 14 18.21 4.68 -14.56
C ALA A 14 18.05 3.15 -14.51
N ASP A 15 17.50 2.59 -15.58
CA ASP A 15 17.46 1.15 -15.79
C ASP A 15 18.85 0.63 -16.19
N ASP A 16 19.61 0.22 -15.17
CA ASP A 16 20.98 -0.30 -15.32
C ASP A 16 21.00 -1.83 -15.15
N PRO A 17 21.39 -2.60 -16.19
CA PRO A 17 21.54 -4.06 -16.09
C PRO A 17 22.50 -4.51 -14.96
N ALA A 18 23.51 -3.71 -14.64
CA ALA A 18 24.40 -4.01 -13.51
C ALA A 18 23.66 -3.88 -12.17
N ASN A 19 22.70 -2.96 -12.06
CA ASN A 19 21.85 -2.84 -10.88
C ASN A 19 20.89 -4.03 -10.75
N ASP A 20 20.28 -4.48 -11.86
CA ASP A 20 19.43 -5.69 -11.88
C ASP A 20 20.20 -6.93 -11.41
N ALA A 21 21.42 -7.14 -11.93
CA ALA A 21 22.30 -8.23 -11.50
C ALA A 21 22.65 -8.16 -10.00
N ARG A 22 22.92 -6.95 -9.47
CA ARG A 22 23.18 -6.74 -8.04
C ARG A 22 21.97 -7.06 -7.17
N ILE A 23 20.77 -6.66 -7.60
CA ILE A 23 19.52 -6.96 -6.90
C ILE A 23 19.29 -8.47 -6.86
N ARG A 24 19.44 -9.17 -7.99
CA ARG A 24 19.25 -10.63 -8.07
C ARG A 24 20.27 -11.42 -7.26
N ALA A 25 21.50 -10.92 -7.14
CA ALA A 25 22.55 -11.58 -6.36
C ALA A 25 22.50 -11.21 -4.85
N ALA A 26 21.65 -10.27 -4.45
CA ALA A 26 21.59 -9.81 -3.06
C ALA A 26 21.02 -10.88 -2.14
N ARG A 27 21.69 -11.13 -1.01
CA ARG A 27 21.17 -11.96 0.08
C ARG A 27 20.41 -11.12 1.08
N GLU A 28 19.44 -11.72 1.77
CA GLU A 28 18.63 -11.04 2.80
C GLU A 28 19.48 -10.29 3.85
N ALA A 29 20.55 -10.92 4.35
CA ALA A 29 21.45 -10.29 5.30
C ALA A 29 22.12 -9.03 4.74
N GLN A 30 22.45 -9.00 3.45
CA GLN A 30 23.03 -7.82 2.81
C GLN A 30 21.98 -6.73 2.62
N VAL A 31 20.72 -7.10 2.31
CA VAL A 31 19.61 -6.16 2.16
C VAL A 31 19.28 -5.46 3.47
N LYS A 32 19.31 -6.18 4.59
CA LYS A 32 19.03 -5.65 5.93
C LYS A 32 20.04 -4.60 6.41
N GLU A 33 21.27 -4.67 5.92
CA GLU A 33 22.34 -3.71 6.23
C GLU A 33 22.40 -2.51 5.25
N LEU A 34 21.48 -2.42 4.29
CA LEU A 34 21.46 -1.32 3.32
C LEU A 34 20.98 -0.01 3.95
N THR A 35 21.59 1.08 3.50
CA THR A 35 21.09 2.43 3.78
C THR A 35 19.86 2.73 2.92
N PHE A 36 18.73 3.00 3.56
CA PHE A 36 17.49 3.41 2.89
C PHE A 36 17.46 4.92 2.67
N LEU A 37 17.16 5.34 1.44
CA LEU A 37 16.83 6.72 1.13
C LEU A 37 15.31 6.89 1.26
N LEU A 38 14.88 7.58 2.32
CA LEU A 38 13.46 7.70 2.65
C LEU A 38 12.83 8.97 2.07
N TRP A 39 11.65 8.79 1.48
CA TRP A 39 10.70 9.88 1.22
C TRP A 39 9.89 10.18 2.49
N ARG A 40 9.46 11.44 2.69
CA ARG A 40 8.61 11.84 3.83
C ARG A 40 7.13 11.43 3.65
N GLY A 41 6.89 10.23 3.15
CA GLY A 41 5.57 9.64 3.00
C GLY A 41 5.12 8.95 4.29
N HIS A 42 3.84 9.06 4.62
CA HIS A 42 3.22 8.32 5.72
C HIS A 42 1.73 8.10 5.41
N CYS A 43 1.13 7.12 6.07
CA CYS A 43 -0.31 6.88 6.03
C CYS A 43 -0.95 7.40 7.31
N SER A 44 -1.87 8.36 7.21
CA SER A 44 -2.55 8.96 8.38
C SER A 44 -3.41 7.94 9.14
N VAL A 45 -3.91 6.90 8.47
CA VAL A 45 -4.63 5.77 9.07
C VAL A 45 -3.73 5.01 10.05
N HIS A 46 -2.48 4.73 9.66
CA HIS A 46 -1.54 3.93 10.46
C HIS A 46 -0.75 4.72 11.51
N GLN A 47 -0.73 6.05 11.43
CA GLN A 47 -0.11 6.90 12.46
C GLN A 47 -0.87 6.95 13.79
N ARG A 48 -2.09 6.40 13.82
CA ARG A 48 -2.95 6.40 15.00
C ARG A 48 -2.55 5.35 16.03
N PHE A 49 -1.80 4.33 15.61
CA PHE A 49 -1.39 3.22 16.47
C PHE A 49 -0.18 3.61 17.32
N THR A 50 -0.31 3.49 18.64
CA THR A 50 0.76 3.79 19.60
C THR A 50 1.11 2.54 20.42
N PRO A 51 2.32 2.45 20.99
CA PRO A 51 2.68 1.35 21.89
C PRO A 51 1.71 1.17 23.07
N ALA A 52 1.16 2.27 23.59
CA ALA A 52 0.18 2.22 24.68
C ALA A 52 -1.13 1.50 24.28
N LEU A 53 -1.55 1.63 23.01
CA LEU A 53 -2.67 0.84 22.49
C LEU A 53 -2.30 -0.65 22.44
N VAL A 54 -1.09 -1.00 22.00
CA VAL A 54 -0.65 -2.41 21.99
C VAL A 54 -0.61 -3.00 23.40
N ASP A 55 -0.11 -2.25 24.38
CA ASP A 55 -0.06 -2.69 25.77
C ASP A 55 -1.45 -3.00 26.35
N ALA A 56 -2.47 -2.24 25.94
CA ALA A 56 -3.86 -2.46 26.36
C ALA A 56 -4.48 -3.75 25.78
N PHE A 57 -3.97 -4.26 24.66
CA PHE A 57 -4.49 -5.45 23.97
C PHE A 57 -3.65 -6.72 24.23
N ARG A 58 -2.79 -6.75 25.25
CA ARG A 58 -1.87 -7.86 25.54
C ARG A 58 -2.49 -9.26 25.67
N SER A 59 -3.79 -9.38 25.97
CA SER A 59 -4.51 -10.65 26.12
C SER A 59 -5.53 -10.94 25.00
N GLU A 60 -5.60 -10.09 23.97
CA GLU A 60 -6.59 -10.17 22.88
C GLU A 60 -5.93 -9.97 21.49
N PHE A 61 -6.60 -10.39 20.41
CA PHE A 61 -6.14 -10.09 19.04
C PHE A 61 -6.58 -8.67 18.62
N GLY A 62 -5.74 -7.69 18.94
CA GLY A 62 -5.87 -6.33 18.43
C GLY A 62 -5.20 -6.18 17.06
N ILE A 63 -5.94 -5.66 16.07
CA ILE A 63 -5.44 -5.46 14.70
C ILE A 63 -5.19 -3.97 14.42
N GLY A 64 -3.94 -3.63 14.08
CA GLY A 64 -3.48 -2.27 13.79
C GLY A 64 -3.50 -1.91 12.31
N THR A 65 -4.68 -1.93 11.69
CA THR A 65 -4.84 -1.56 10.28
C THR A 65 -6.20 -0.92 10.00
N GLU A 66 -6.51 -0.69 8.73
CA GLU A 66 -7.78 -0.13 8.26
C GLU A 66 -8.99 -1.00 8.71
N ILE A 67 -10.06 -0.33 9.15
CA ILE A 67 -11.19 -0.95 9.85
C ILE A 67 -11.95 -2.01 9.04
N HIS A 68 -12.00 -1.90 7.71
CA HIS A 68 -12.71 -2.86 6.87
C HIS A 68 -11.97 -4.20 6.82
N LEU A 69 -10.63 -4.20 6.88
CA LEU A 69 -9.87 -5.45 7.01
C LEU A 69 -10.13 -6.11 8.36
N VAL A 70 -10.17 -5.31 9.45
CA VAL A 70 -10.51 -5.84 10.79
C VAL A 70 -11.91 -6.46 10.80
N SER A 71 -12.88 -5.77 10.20
CA SER A 71 -14.27 -6.23 10.11
C SER A 71 -14.40 -7.49 9.27
N ARG A 72 -13.68 -7.57 8.14
CA ARG A 72 -13.61 -8.78 7.30
C ARG A 72 -13.05 -9.97 8.08
N LEU A 73 -11.92 -9.79 8.77
CA LEU A 73 -11.29 -10.85 9.56
C LEU A 73 -12.21 -11.33 10.68
N ALA A 74 -12.92 -10.42 11.35
CA ALA A 74 -13.89 -10.78 12.38
C ALA A 74 -15.07 -11.60 11.83
N ALA A 75 -15.53 -11.31 10.60
CA ALA A 75 -16.57 -12.07 9.92
C ALA A 75 -16.08 -13.45 9.44
N GLU A 76 -14.85 -13.54 8.93
CA GLU A 76 -14.24 -14.80 8.45
C GLU A 76 -13.81 -15.74 9.59
N HIS A 77 -13.59 -15.21 10.79
CA HIS A 77 -13.16 -15.97 11.97
C HIS A 77 -14.06 -15.71 13.19
N PRO A 78 -15.33 -16.17 13.15
CA PRO A 78 -16.29 -15.93 14.24
C PRO A 78 -15.90 -16.63 15.55
N ASP A 79 -14.97 -17.59 15.51
CA ASP A 79 -14.38 -18.27 16.67
C ASP A 79 -13.38 -17.39 17.44
N LYS A 80 -12.98 -16.24 16.88
CA LYS A 80 -11.97 -15.35 17.46
C LYS A 80 -12.55 -13.98 17.74
N ARG A 81 -12.14 -13.39 18.86
CA ARG A 81 -12.40 -11.98 19.15
C ARG A 81 -11.35 -11.12 18.43
N ILE A 82 -11.73 -10.58 17.28
CA ILE A 82 -10.90 -9.71 16.44
C ILE A 82 -11.43 -8.28 16.52
N VAL A 83 -10.58 -7.34 16.96
CA VAL A 83 -10.96 -5.95 17.22
C VAL A 83 -9.88 -5.00 16.72
N SER A 84 -10.24 -3.73 16.47
CA SER A 84 -9.25 -2.72 16.07
C SER A 84 -8.43 -2.29 17.28
N LEU A 85 -7.13 -2.07 17.09
CA LEU A 85 -6.26 -1.51 18.15
C LEU A 85 -6.63 -0.07 18.53
N ASP A 86 -7.21 0.70 17.60
CA ASP A 86 -7.66 2.06 17.87
C ASP A 86 -9.17 2.05 18.18
N PRO A 87 -9.60 2.49 19.38
CA PRO A 87 -11.01 2.52 19.76
C PRO A 87 -11.86 3.50 18.93
N MET A 88 -11.23 4.49 18.30
CA MET A 88 -11.89 5.47 17.44
C MET A 88 -12.01 5.02 15.98
N VAL A 89 -11.59 3.78 15.68
CA VAL A 89 -11.48 3.17 14.35
C VAL A 89 -10.59 3.93 13.36
N CYS A 90 -10.06 3.22 12.36
CA CYS A 90 -9.14 3.80 11.38
C CYS A 90 -9.71 3.68 9.95
N PRO A 91 -10.69 4.52 9.57
CA PRO A 91 -11.24 4.50 8.22
C PRO A 91 -10.33 5.26 7.25
N CYS A 92 -10.05 4.65 6.10
CA CYS A 92 -9.35 5.33 5.02
C CYS A 92 -10.34 6.19 4.21
N SER A 93 -10.20 7.52 4.29
CA SER A 93 -11.13 8.45 3.64
C SER A 93 -11.19 8.32 2.11
N THR A 94 -10.11 7.86 1.47
CA THR A 94 -10.10 7.61 0.03
C THR A 94 -10.75 6.28 -0.33
N MET A 95 -10.60 5.24 0.49
CA MET A 95 -11.32 3.97 0.31
C MET A 95 -12.82 4.16 0.51
N PHE A 96 -13.22 5.03 1.44
CA PHE A 96 -14.63 5.33 1.73
C PHE A 96 -15.35 6.08 0.60
N ARG A 97 -14.65 6.48 -0.47
CA ARG A 97 -15.26 7.05 -1.68
C ARG A 97 -15.84 5.99 -2.63
N ILE A 98 -15.60 4.71 -2.35
CA ILE A 98 -16.14 3.60 -3.12
C ILE A 98 -17.37 3.08 -2.38
N ASP A 99 -18.54 3.30 -2.96
CA ASP A 99 -19.82 2.88 -2.39
C ASP A 99 -20.70 2.18 -3.44
N SER A 100 -21.82 1.62 -2.97
CA SER A 100 -22.74 0.85 -3.81
C SER A 100 -23.41 1.69 -4.89
N ALA A 101 -23.65 2.99 -4.66
CA ALA A 101 -24.29 3.85 -5.65
C ALA A 101 -23.34 4.13 -6.82
N HIS A 102 -22.08 4.47 -6.53
CA HIS A 102 -21.06 4.64 -7.56
C HIS A 102 -20.80 3.32 -8.31
N LEU A 103 -20.77 2.17 -7.60
CA LEU A 103 -20.63 0.88 -8.27
C LEU A 103 -21.81 0.58 -9.21
N ALA A 104 -23.05 0.80 -8.76
CA ALA A 104 -24.24 0.60 -9.59
C ALA A 104 -24.18 1.47 -10.85
N TRP A 105 -23.85 2.76 -10.69
CA TRP A 105 -23.72 3.69 -11.81
C TRP A 105 -22.67 3.24 -12.85
N ILE A 106 -21.50 2.79 -12.40
CA ILE A 106 -20.47 2.25 -13.31
C ILE A 106 -21.00 1.00 -14.04
N LEU A 107 -21.66 0.08 -13.34
CA LEU A 107 -22.17 -1.16 -13.93
C LEU A 107 -23.31 -0.90 -14.94
N GLU A 108 -24.22 0.01 -14.64
CA GLU A 108 -25.30 0.44 -15.55
C GLU A 108 -24.72 1.05 -16.82
N GLY A 109 -23.75 1.97 -16.70
CA GLY A 109 -23.06 2.56 -17.84
C GLY A 109 -22.39 1.51 -18.73
N LEU A 110 -21.73 0.50 -18.13
CA LEU A 110 -21.12 -0.60 -18.89
C LEU A 110 -22.15 -1.45 -19.67
N VAL A 111 -23.34 -1.68 -19.11
CA VAL A 111 -24.43 -2.40 -19.79
C VAL A 111 -24.97 -1.59 -20.98
N GLU A 112 -25.01 -0.26 -20.85
CA GLU A 112 -25.42 0.66 -21.91
C GLU A 112 -24.32 0.91 -22.96
N GLY A 113 -23.13 0.34 -22.78
CA GLY A 113 -21.98 0.49 -23.67
C GLY A 113 -21.11 1.73 -23.39
N GLY A 114 -21.39 2.47 -22.32
CA GLY A 114 -20.56 3.55 -21.80
C GLY A 114 -19.38 3.03 -20.96
N VAL A 115 -18.27 3.76 -20.94
CA VAL A 115 -17.09 3.44 -20.10
C VAL A 115 -16.69 4.67 -19.31
N GLU A 116 -17.25 4.79 -18.12
CA GLU A 116 -16.97 5.88 -17.20
C GLU A 116 -15.61 5.71 -16.51
N ASN A 117 -14.90 6.82 -16.33
CA ASN A 117 -13.63 6.88 -15.57
C ASN A 117 -12.58 5.82 -15.97
N ARG A 118 -12.51 5.49 -17.27
CA ARG A 118 -11.52 4.53 -17.78
C ARG A 118 -10.12 4.93 -17.35
N ILE A 119 -9.47 4.06 -16.56
CA ILE A 119 -8.09 4.28 -16.14
C ILE A 119 -7.18 4.15 -17.37
N THR A 120 -6.41 5.20 -17.64
CA THR A 120 -5.39 5.22 -18.69
C THR A 120 -4.07 5.71 -18.11
N VAL A 121 -2.97 5.14 -18.60
CA VAL A 121 -1.61 5.51 -18.24
C VAL A 121 -0.86 5.71 -19.55
N ASP A 122 -0.02 6.75 -19.65
CA ASP A 122 0.79 6.98 -20.83
C ASP A 122 1.81 5.83 -21.05
N GLY A 123 2.25 5.65 -22.29
CA GLY A 123 3.06 4.50 -22.68
C GLY A 123 4.42 4.45 -21.97
N GLU A 124 5.02 5.60 -21.65
CA GLU A 124 6.31 5.66 -20.96
C GLU A 124 6.16 5.26 -19.49
N THR A 125 5.21 5.87 -18.79
CA THR A 125 4.90 5.54 -17.39
C THR A 125 4.51 4.07 -17.24
N ALA A 126 3.63 3.57 -18.12
CA ALA A 126 3.18 2.18 -18.08
C ALA A 126 4.34 1.19 -18.29
N ARG A 127 5.24 1.49 -19.24
CA ARG A 127 6.42 0.65 -19.51
C ARG A 127 7.32 0.54 -18.29
N TRP A 128 7.69 1.66 -17.67
CA TRP A 128 8.60 1.64 -16.53
C TRP A 128 7.96 1.09 -15.26
N ALA A 129 6.68 1.40 -15.00
CA ALA A 129 5.93 0.81 -13.89
C ALA A 129 5.84 -0.72 -14.02
N ARG A 130 5.63 -1.24 -15.24
CA ARG A 130 5.61 -2.69 -15.51
C ARG A 130 6.95 -3.34 -15.23
N VAL A 131 8.08 -2.76 -15.68
CA VAL A 131 9.43 -3.30 -15.39
C VAL A 131 9.67 -3.41 -13.88
N ALA A 132 9.33 -2.38 -13.11
CA ALA A 132 9.47 -2.41 -11.65
C ALA A 132 8.58 -3.49 -11.00
N LEU A 133 7.32 -3.61 -11.46
CA LEU A 133 6.37 -4.61 -10.98
C LEU A 133 6.84 -6.03 -11.28
N ASP A 134 7.29 -6.32 -12.50
CA ASP A 134 7.75 -7.65 -12.90
C ASP A 134 9.01 -8.06 -12.13
N ARG A 135 9.92 -7.11 -11.86
CA ARG A 135 11.08 -7.34 -10.99
C ARG A 135 10.66 -7.73 -9.57
N MET A 136 9.73 -6.98 -8.97
CA MET A 136 9.20 -7.27 -7.63
C MET A 136 8.56 -8.66 -7.56
N LEU A 137 7.76 -9.02 -8.57
CA LEU A 137 7.12 -10.34 -8.65
C LEU A 137 8.12 -11.47 -8.89
N SER A 138 9.25 -11.21 -9.55
CA SER A 138 10.29 -12.23 -9.79
C SER A 138 11.13 -12.60 -8.57
N ILE A 139 11.04 -11.83 -7.48
CA ILE A 139 11.80 -12.05 -6.23
C ILE A 139 10.91 -12.45 -5.04
N THR A 140 9.60 -12.59 -5.26
CA THR A 140 8.61 -13.06 -4.26
C THR A 140 8.30 -14.53 -4.51
#